data_AF-A0A536RWR3-F1
#
_entry.id   AF-A0A536RWR3-F1
#
_cell.length_a   1.000
_cell.length_b   1.000
_cell.length_c   1.000
_cell.angle_alpha   90.00
_cell.angle_beta   90.00
_cell.angle_gamma   90.00
#
_symmetry.space_group_name_H-M   'P 1'
#
loop_
_entity.id
_entity.type
_entity.pdbx_description
1 polymer ?
#
loop_
_entity_poly.entity_id
_entity_poly.type
_entity_poly.pdbx_seq_one_letter_code
_entity_poly.pdbx_strand_id
1 'polypeptide(L)'
;MTYSIVARDKTTGEFGVAVQSHYFQVGPVVPWALGGVGAVATQSRVNVSFGPLGLDYMRAGYSAEQALRALLAGDSQPDVRQVALVDGTGNVAAHTGAKCIPAAGHRMLAALDAAEGQGGDIRGKQSAAMLIVSGTPTGRSWEDRIVDLRVEDASDPLVELRRLLHIKRAYEADSAADRLEEGGDKDAALHKRREAMVLAPEMVELRFWSGLSMAEAGRLDEGCRLIAEAAAKNQRWIETIRRLVAVERITAELADAIEARLSPASSRL
;
A
#
# COMPACT_ATOMS: atom_id res chain seq x y z
N MET A 1 -19.98 -13.27 2.60
CA MET A 1 -19.57 -12.86 1.25
C MET A 1 -18.22 -12.16 1.25
N THR A 2 -17.18 -12.94 0.99
CA THR A 2 -15.87 -12.40 0.62
C THR A 2 -15.93 -11.99 -0.85
N TYR A 3 -15.40 -10.83 -1.19
CA TYR A 3 -15.22 -10.44 -2.58
C TYR A 3 -13.78 -10.02 -2.80
N SER A 4 -13.26 -10.45 -3.94
CA SER A 4 -11.90 -10.20 -4.35
C SER A 4 -11.82 -10.00 -5.85
N ILE A 5 -10.63 -9.62 -6.27
CA ILE A 5 -10.36 -9.30 -7.65
C ILE A 5 -8.88 -9.46 -7.94
N VAL A 6 -8.60 -10.03 -9.10
CA VAL A 6 -7.31 -10.03 -9.76
C VAL A 6 -7.36 -9.10 -10.96
N ALA A 7 -6.29 -8.35 -11.21
CA ALA A 7 -6.16 -7.56 -12.44
C ALA A 7 -4.72 -7.50 -12.94
N ARG A 8 -4.60 -7.12 -14.20
CA ARG A 8 -3.35 -6.75 -14.86
C ARG A 8 -3.51 -5.37 -15.49
N ASP A 9 -2.59 -4.45 -15.22
CA ASP A 9 -2.52 -3.21 -15.97
C ASP A 9 -1.91 -3.48 -17.35
N LYS A 10 -2.59 -3.04 -18.42
CA LYS A 10 -2.10 -3.22 -19.80
C LYS A 10 -0.89 -2.36 -20.12
N THR A 11 -0.74 -1.23 -19.44
CA THR A 11 0.31 -0.23 -19.70
C THR A 11 1.59 -0.59 -18.98
N THR A 12 1.52 -0.81 -17.66
CA THR A 12 2.69 -1.10 -16.82
C THR A 12 3.01 -2.60 -16.73
N GLY A 13 2.03 -3.45 -17.06
CA GLY A 13 2.12 -4.89 -16.87
C GLY A 13 1.94 -5.34 -15.42
N GLU A 14 1.72 -4.43 -14.48
CA GLU A 14 1.56 -4.73 -13.05
C GLU A 14 0.39 -5.69 -12.79
N PHE A 15 0.56 -6.56 -11.81
CA PHE A 15 -0.47 -7.46 -11.33
C PHE A 15 -0.97 -7.03 -9.97
N GLY A 16 -2.29 -7.07 -9.78
CA GLY A 16 -2.91 -6.67 -8.54
C GLY A 16 -3.93 -7.69 -8.05
N VAL A 17 -3.97 -7.89 -6.74
CA VAL A 17 -5.04 -8.61 -6.05
C VAL A 17 -5.54 -7.79 -4.87
N ALA A 18 -6.86 -7.67 -4.73
CA ALA A 18 -7.47 -7.03 -3.57
C ALA A 18 -8.67 -7.82 -3.07
N VAL A 19 -8.95 -7.76 -1.76
CA VAL A 19 -10.00 -8.54 -1.11
C VAL A 19 -10.59 -7.77 0.09
N GLN A 20 -11.89 -7.93 0.33
CA GLN A 20 -12.54 -7.63 1.62
C GLN A 20 -13.29 -8.87 2.12
N SER A 21 -13.29 -9.10 3.43
CA SER A 21 -14.02 -10.21 4.06
C SER A 21 -14.52 -9.87 5.46
N HIS A 22 -15.59 -10.54 5.90
CA HIS A 22 -15.89 -10.72 7.33
C HIS A 22 -15.19 -11.98 7.86
N TYR A 23 -13.87 -11.99 7.71
CA TYR A 23 -12.97 -13.04 8.19
C TYR A 23 -11.76 -12.32 8.80
N PHE A 24 -11.35 -12.70 10.00
CA PHE A 24 -10.16 -12.14 10.61
C PHE A 24 -8.93 -12.46 9.76
N GLN A 25 -8.12 -11.45 9.46
CA GLN A 25 -6.83 -11.64 8.79
C GLN A 25 -6.90 -12.27 7.38
N VAL A 26 -7.64 -11.67 6.44
CA VAL A 26 -7.78 -12.23 5.06
C VAL A 26 -6.51 -12.11 4.21
N GLY A 27 -5.60 -11.18 4.55
CA GLY A 27 -4.44 -10.81 3.74
C GLY A 27 -3.43 -11.94 3.45
N PRO A 28 -3.09 -12.82 4.40
CA PRO A 28 -2.21 -13.97 4.15
C PRO A 28 -2.87 -15.12 3.37
N VAL A 29 -4.19 -15.07 3.14
CA VAL A 29 -4.98 -16.22 2.69
C VAL A 29 -5.37 -16.08 1.22
N VAL A 30 -5.96 -14.94 0.85
CA VAL A 30 -6.62 -14.77 -0.45
C VAL A 30 -5.69 -14.21 -1.53
N PRO A 31 -4.98 -13.08 -1.32
CA PRO A 31 -4.22 -12.43 -2.40
C PRO A 31 -2.83 -13.05 -2.62
N TRP A 32 -2.57 -13.47 -3.86
CA TRP A 32 -1.26 -13.96 -4.29
C TRP A 32 -0.91 -13.32 -5.62
N ALA A 33 0.32 -12.84 -5.76
CA ALA A 33 0.81 -12.30 -7.02
C ALA A 33 2.33 -12.48 -7.12
N LEU A 34 2.82 -12.64 -8.35
CA LEU A 34 4.24 -12.71 -8.65
C LEU A 34 4.53 -11.87 -9.91
N GLY A 35 5.52 -10.98 -9.80
CA GLY A 35 5.85 -10.03 -10.85
C GLY A 35 6.20 -10.72 -12.17
N GLY A 36 5.67 -10.19 -13.27
CA GLY A 36 5.78 -10.78 -14.61
C GLY A 36 5.09 -12.14 -14.83
N VAL A 37 4.49 -12.74 -13.79
CA VAL A 37 3.90 -14.08 -13.87
C VAL A 37 2.38 -14.03 -13.85
N GLY A 38 1.79 -13.37 -12.86
CA GLY A 38 0.33 -13.32 -12.71
C GLY A 38 -0.15 -13.05 -11.29
N ALA A 39 -1.46 -13.15 -11.13
CA ALA A 39 -2.17 -12.94 -9.86
C ALA A 39 -3.25 -14.00 -9.64
N VAL A 40 -3.46 -14.40 -8.39
CA VAL A 40 -4.42 -15.42 -7.96
C VAL A 40 -5.17 -14.92 -6.71
N ALA A 41 -6.49 -15.04 -6.73
CA ALA A 41 -7.33 -14.90 -5.55
C ALA A 41 -8.00 -16.25 -5.25
N THR A 42 -7.71 -16.85 -4.09
CA THR A 42 -8.33 -18.12 -3.65
C THR A 42 -9.19 -17.86 -2.41
N GLN A 43 -10.49 -18.17 -2.50
CA GLN A 43 -11.49 -17.86 -1.47
C GLN A 43 -12.58 -18.94 -1.38
N SER A 44 -13.52 -18.79 -0.44
CA SER A 44 -14.58 -19.76 -0.10
C SER A 44 -14.03 -21.15 0.28
N ARG A 45 -14.13 -21.52 1.57
CA ARG A 45 -13.48 -22.74 2.13
C ARG A 45 -12.08 -22.93 1.53
N VAL A 46 -11.25 -21.92 1.73
CA VAL A 46 -10.01 -21.68 0.97
C VAL A 46 -9.11 -22.90 0.96
N ASN A 47 -8.55 -23.22 -0.22
CA ASN A 47 -7.33 -24.02 -0.31
C ASN A 47 -6.17 -23.06 -0.55
N VAL A 48 -5.39 -22.78 0.49
CA VAL A 48 -4.30 -21.78 0.46
C VAL A 48 -3.24 -22.13 -0.57
N SER A 49 -3.04 -23.44 -0.84
CA SER A 49 -2.06 -23.90 -1.82
C SER A 49 -2.34 -23.44 -3.25
N PHE A 50 -3.59 -23.10 -3.59
CA PHE A 50 -3.96 -22.64 -4.94
C PHE A 50 -3.26 -21.34 -5.32
N GLY A 51 -2.95 -20.49 -4.35
CA GLY A 51 -2.17 -19.26 -4.58
C GLY A 51 -0.80 -19.53 -5.20
N PRO A 52 0.14 -20.12 -4.44
CA PRO A 52 1.48 -20.41 -4.94
C PRO A 52 1.47 -21.42 -6.10
N LEU A 53 0.65 -22.48 -6.06
CA LEU A 53 0.62 -23.46 -7.15
C LEU A 53 0.07 -22.87 -8.46
N GLY A 54 -0.92 -21.98 -8.40
CA GLY A 54 -1.42 -21.28 -9.57
C GLY A 54 -0.34 -20.40 -10.21
N LEU A 55 0.43 -19.68 -9.40
CA LEU A 55 1.58 -18.89 -9.86
C LEU A 55 2.68 -19.79 -10.44
N ASP A 56 2.92 -20.97 -9.86
CA ASP A 56 3.90 -21.93 -10.37
C ASP A 56 3.52 -22.48 -11.74
N TYR A 57 2.25 -22.82 -11.97
CA TYR A 57 1.77 -23.21 -13.29
C TYR A 57 1.93 -22.08 -14.31
N MET A 58 1.52 -20.86 -13.97
CA MET A 58 1.65 -19.71 -14.88
C MET A 58 3.11 -19.39 -15.19
N ARG A 59 4.00 -19.51 -14.20
CA ARG A 59 5.46 -19.38 -14.38
C ARG A 59 6.03 -20.46 -15.29
N ALA A 60 5.46 -21.66 -15.27
CA ALA A 60 5.80 -22.74 -16.20
C ALA A 60 5.19 -22.56 -17.61
N GLY A 61 4.51 -21.44 -17.88
CA GLY A 61 3.96 -21.11 -19.20
C GLY A 61 2.51 -21.54 -19.42
N TYR A 62 1.81 -22.03 -18.39
CA TYR A 62 0.40 -22.37 -18.49
C TYR A 62 -0.45 -21.09 -18.52
N SER A 63 -1.51 -21.08 -19.32
CA SER A 63 -2.52 -20.02 -19.25
C SER A 63 -3.30 -20.07 -17.93
N ALA A 64 -3.96 -18.98 -17.56
CA ALA A 64 -4.84 -18.93 -16.39
C ALA A 64 -5.87 -20.08 -16.37
N GLU A 65 -6.43 -20.44 -17.53
CA GLU A 65 -7.39 -21.54 -17.67
C GLU A 65 -6.76 -22.91 -17.49
N GLN A 66 -5.56 -23.13 -18.04
CA GLN A 66 -4.83 -24.39 -17.86
C GLN A 66 -4.40 -24.57 -16.39
N ALA A 67 -3.90 -23.51 -15.77
CA ALA A 67 -3.55 -23.50 -14.35
C ALA A 67 -4.79 -23.80 -13.47
N LEU A 68 -5.92 -23.14 -13.73
CA LEU A 68 -7.16 -23.37 -13.00
C LEU A 68 -7.63 -24.83 -13.11
N ARG A 69 -7.62 -25.40 -14.32
CA ARG A 69 -7.99 -26.81 -14.53
C ARG A 69 -7.08 -27.76 -13.75
N ALA A 70 -5.77 -27.51 -13.77
CA ALA A 70 -4.81 -28.33 -13.02
C ALA A 70 -5.03 -28.25 -11.50
N LEU A 71 -5.30 -27.06 -10.97
CA LEU A 71 -5.63 -26.86 -9.55
C LEU A 71 -6.90 -27.62 -9.14
N LEU A 72 -7.97 -27.50 -9.92
CA LEU A 72 -9.24 -28.15 -9.62
C LEU A 72 -9.15 -29.68 -9.74
N ALA A 73 -8.42 -30.19 -10.73
CA ALA A 73 -8.21 -31.64 -10.88
C ALA A 73 -7.45 -32.26 -9.69
N GLY A 74 -6.61 -31.47 -9.02
CA GLY A 74 -5.89 -31.89 -7.82
C GLY A 74 -6.64 -31.69 -6.50
N ASP A 75 -7.84 -31.09 -6.50
CA ASP A 75 -8.61 -30.81 -5.29
C ASP A 75 -9.77 -31.81 -5.12
N SER A 76 -9.93 -32.31 -3.89
CA SER A 76 -11.01 -33.27 -3.57
C SER A 76 -12.37 -32.60 -3.35
N GLN A 77 -12.43 -31.27 -3.24
CA GLN A 77 -13.67 -30.54 -2.96
C GLN A 77 -13.80 -29.25 -3.81
N PRO A 78 -13.69 -29.32 -5.14
CA PRO A 78 -13.72 -28.13 -6.01
C PRO A 78 -15.05 -27.38 -5.90
N ASP A 79 -16.15 -28.07 -5.58
CA ASP A 79 -17.49 -27.49 -5.46
C ASP A 79 -17.64 -26.42 -4.38
N VAL A 80 -16.75 -26.38 -3.39
CA VAL A 80 -16.81 -25.37 -2.33
C VAL A 80 -15.81 -24.23 -2.53
N ARG A 81 -14.98 -24.30 -3.57
CA ARG A 81 -13.90 -23.35 -3.85
C ARG A 81 -14.41 -22.21 -4.71
N GLN A 82 -13.81 -21.05 -4.52
CA GLN A 82 -13.91 -19.94 -5.44
C GLN A 82 -12.53 -19.37 -5.72
N VAL A 83 -12.17 -19.27 -6.99
CA VAL A 83 -10.81 -18.93 -7.41
C VAL A 83 -10.87 -18.04 -8.63
N ALA A 84 -10.03 -17.01 -8.69
CA ALA A 84 -9.82 -16.20 -9.88
C ALA A 84 -8.32 -16.05 -10.15
N LEU A 85 -7.93 -16.12 -11.42
CA LEU A 85 -6.54 -16.01 -11.88
C LEU A 85 -6.46 -15.03 -13.05
N VAL A 86 -5.35 -14.29 -13.14
CA VAL A 86 -4.93 -13.57 -14.33
C VAL A 86 -3.48 -13.90 -14.62
N ASP A 87 -3.17 -14.28 -15.87
CA ASP A 87 -1.81 -14.67 -16.28
C ASP A 87 -0.99 -13.52 -16.89
N GLY A 88 0.30 -13.80 -17.12
CA GLY A 88 1.30 -12.90 -17.73
C GLY A 88 0.82 -12.16 -19.00
N THR A 89 -0.02 -12.83 -19.79
CA THR A 89 -0.55 -12.33 -21.07
C THR A 89 -1.89 -11.62 -20.94
N GLY A 90 -2.49 -11.65 -19.75
CA GLY A 90 -3.77 -11.02 -19.45
C GLY A 90 -4.99 -11.91 -19.66
N ASN A 91 -4.83 -13.23 -19.87
CA ASN A 91 -5.99 -14.12 -19.84
C ASN A 91 -6.48 -14.28 -18.41
N VAL A 92 -7.79 -14.44 -18.27
CA VAL A 92 -8.46 -14.57 -16.97
C VAL A 92 -9.20 -15.90 -16.93
N ALA A 93 -9.14 -16.58 -15.79
CA ALA A 93 -9.95 -17.75 -15.50
C ALA A 93 -10.52 -17.65 -14.09
N ALA A 94 -11.76 -18.11 -13.92
CA ALA A 94 -12.40 -18.14 -12.61
C ALA A 94 -13.24 -19.40 -12.44
N HIS A 95 -13.30 -19.88 -11.20
CA HIS A 95 -14.15 -20.99 -10.77
C HIS A 95 -15.00 -20.54 -9.59
N THR A 96 -16.28 -20.86 -9.63
CA THR A 96 -17.18 -20.78 -8.48
C THR A 96 -17.87 -22.12 -8.36
N GLY A 97 -17.48 -22.91 -7.35
CA GLY A 97 -18.07 -24.22 -7.14
C GLY A 97 -19.54 -24.12 -6.76
N ALA A 98 -20.33 -25.13 -7.16
CA ALA A 98 -21.78 -25.14 -7.00
C ALA A 98 -22.28 -25.06 -5.54
N LYS A 99 -21.40 -25.27 -4.56
CA LYS A 99 -21.68 -25.17 -3.12
C LYS A 99 -21.18 -23.85 -2.50
N CYS A 100 -20.76 -22.88 -3.32
CA CYS A 100 -20.48 -21.52 -2.88
C CYS A 100 -21.77 -20.71 -2.66
N ILE A 101 -21.69 -19.66 -1.85
CA ILE A 101 -22.83 -18.78 -1.57
C ILE A 101 -23.14 -17.93 -2.83
N PRO A 102 -24.43 -17.68 -3.20
CA PRO A 102 -24.83 -17.23 -4.55
C PRO A 102 -24.31 -15.89 -5.10
N ALA A 103 -23.70 -15.01 -4.30
CA ALA A 103 -23.25 -13.70 -4.77
C ALA A 103 -21.72 -13.59 -4.77
N ALA A 104 -21.16 -13.55 -5.98
CA ALA A 104 -19.72 -13.50 -6.22
C ALA A 104 -19.41 -12.71 -7.51
N GLY A 105 -18.47 -11.78 -7.44
CA GLY A 105 -18.05 -10.92 -8.56
C GLY A 105 -16.69 -10.25 -8.31
N HIS A 106 -16.10 -9.63 -9.33
CA HIS A 106 -14.72 -9.09 -9.34
C HIS A 106 -14.66 -7.66 -9.92
N ARG A 107 -13.90 -6.71 -9.31
CA ARG A 107 -13.21 -5.49 -9.87
C ARG A 107 -12.46 -4.69 -8.73
N MET A 108 -11.49 -3.76 -9.01
CA MET A 108 -10.25 -3.63 -8.19
C MET A 108 -10.17 -2.78 -6.91
N LEU A 109 -10.83 -1.63 -6.76
CA LEU A 109 -10.98 -0.97 -5.44
C LEU A 109 -12.26 -0.17 -5.43
N ALA A 110 -12.47 0.64 -6.48
CA ALA A 110 -13.77 1.19 -6.82
C ALA A 110 -14.86 0.11 -6.92
N ALA A 111 -14.45 -1.13 -7.16
CA ALA A 111 -15.37 -2.25 -7.18
C ALA A 111 -15.36 -3.11 -5.93
N LEU A 112 -14.37 -2.99 -5.05
CA LEU A 112 -14.56 -3.39 -3.65
C LEU A 112 -15.58 -2.45 -2.99
N ASP A 113 -15.49 -1.13 -3.27
CA ASP A 113 -16.48 -0.13 -2.86
C ASP A 113 -17.85 -0.40 -3.49
N ALA A 114 -17.89 -0.69 -4.79
CA ALA A 114 -19.16 -1.03 -5.46
C ALA A 114 -19.75 -2.34 -4.91
N ALA A 115 -18.92 -3.35 -4.61
CA ALA A 115 -19.40 -4.60 -4.01
C ALA A 115 -19.97 -4.39 -2.59
N GLU A 116 -19.31 -3.58 -1.76
CA GLU A 116 -19.87 -3.16 -0.46
C GLU A 116 -21.21 -2.43 -0.66
N GLY A 117 -21.28 -1.49 -1.60
CA GLY A 117 -22.48 -0.72 -1.92
C GLY A 117 -23.65 -1.54 -2.48
N GLN A 118 -23.42 -2.76 -2.96
CA GLN A 118 -24.46 -3.71 -3.41
C GLN A 118 -24.86 -4.71 -2.31
N GLY A 119 -24.48 -4.47 -1.05
CA GLY A 119 -24.91 -5.27 0.10
C GLY A 119 -23.81 -6.09 0.77
N GLY A 120 -22.59 -6.13 0.20
CA GLY A 120 -21.40 -6.69 0.83
C GLY A 120 -21.53 -8.12 1.40
N ASP A 121 -20.73 -8.43 2.41
CA ASP A 121 -20.91 -9.65 3.22
C ASP A 121 -22.09 -9.45 4.18
N ILE A 122 -23.07 -10.38 4.17
CA ILE A 122 -24.22 -10.34 5.08
C ILE A 122 -23.82 -10.32 6.56
N ARG A 123 -22.61 -10.79 6.90
CA ARG A 123 -22.08 -10.75 8.27
C ARG A 123 -21.48 -9.40 8.66
N GLY A 124 -21.30 -8.47 7.73
CA GLY A 124 -20.61 -7.19 7.91
C GLY A 124 -19.22 -7.18 7.29
N LYS A 125 -18.31 -6.33 7.74
CA LYS A 125 -16.92 -6.29 7.23
C LYS A 125 -15.94 -6.34 8.40
N GLN A 126 -14.77 -6.93 8.17
CA GLN A 126 -13.77 -7.12 9.23
C GLN A 126 -12.34 -6.87 8.75
N SER A 127 -11.96 -7.40 7.59
CA SER A 127 -10.59 -7.28 7.08
C SER A 127 -10.56 -6.98 5.58
N ALA A 128 -9.45 -6.40 5.13
CA ALA A 128 -9.17 -6.15 3.73
C ALA A 128 -7.67 -6.19 3.44
N ALA A 129 -7.30 -6.52 2.20
CA ALA A 129 -5.90 -6.51 1.77
C ALA A 129 -5.75 -6.12 0.30
N MET A 130 -4.60 -5.57 -0.04
CA MET A 130 -4.18 -5.23 -1.40
C MET A 130 -2.72 -5.60 -1.62
N LEU A 131 -2.47 -6.34 -2.70
CA LEU A 131 -1.14 -6.70 -3.18
C LEU A 131 -1.00 -6.24 -4.63
N ILE A 132 0.02 -5.45 -4.94
CA ILE A 132 0.39 -5.03 -6.30
C ILE A 132 1.87 -5.37 -6.51
N VAL A 133 2.17 -6.06 -7.61
CA VAL A 133 3.52 -6.44 -7.99
C VAL A 133 3.88 -5.94 -9.39
N SER A 134 5.17 -5.74 -9.62
CA SER A 134 5.73 -5.23 -10.88
C SER A 134 5.36 -6.10 -12.09
N GLY A 135 5.17 -5.47 -13.24
CA GLY A 135 5.00 -6.20 -14.50
C GLY A 135 6.29 -6.82 -15.02
N THR A 136 7.44 -6.25 -14.65
CA THR A 136 8.76 -6.75 -15.02
C THR A 136 9.48 -7.22 -13.76
N PRO A 137 9.75 -8.53 -13.62
CA PRO A 137 10.36 -9.06 -12.42
C PRO A 137 11.84 -8.68 -12.36
N THR A 138 12.27 -8.24 -11.18
CA THR A 138 13.68 -7.96 -10.86
C THR A 138 14.46 -9.23 -10.52
N GLY A 139 13.76 -10.36 -10.34
CA GLY A 139 14.32 -11.60 -9.79
C GLY A 139 14.37 -11.63 -8.27
N ARG A 140 13.99 -10.53 -7.61
CA ARG A 140 13.89 -10.40 -6.15
C ARG A 140 12.47 -10.03 -5.79
N SER A 141 11.70 -11.02 -5.36
CA SER A 141 10.25 -10.87 -5.16
C SER A 141 9.86 -9.80 -4.13
N TRP A 142 10.76 -9.42 -3.22
CA TRP A 142 10.52 -8.33 -2.26
C TRP A 142 10.66 -6.93 -2.89
N GLU A 143 11.47 -6.77 -3.94
CA GLU A 143 11.58 -5.53 -4.72
C GLU A 143 10.43 -5.39 -5.71
N ASP A 144 9.90 -6.52 -6.17
CA ASP A 144 8.76 -6.55 -7.08
C ASP A 144 7.43 -6.20 -6.40
N ARG A 145 7.36 -6.14 -5.06
CA ARG A 145 6.15 -5.73 -4.31
C ARG A 145 6.04 -4.21 -4.26
N ILE A 146 5.19 -3.67 -5.11
CA ILE A 146 4.88 -2.23 -5.18
C ILE A 146 3.99 -1.83 -4.00
N VAL A 147 2.94 -2.60 -3.75
CA VAL A 147 1.99 -2.42 -2.63
C VAL A 147 1.75 -3.77 -1.96
N ASP A 148 1.86 -3.83 -0.63
CA ASP A 148 1.39 -4.96 0.20
C ASP A 148 0.83 -4.36 1.49
N LEU A 149 -0.48 -4.12 1.48
CA LEU A 149 -1.20 -3.46 2.56
C LEU A 149 -2.30 -4.36 3.09
N ARG A 150 -2.44 -4.40 4.41
CA ARG A 150 -3.37 -5.29 5.11
C ARG A 150 -4.02 -4.56 6.26
N VAL A 151 -5.33 -4.74 6.35
CA VAL A 151 -6.15 -4.37 7.51
C VAL A 151 -6.74 -5.67 8.01
N GLU A 152 -6.16 -6.20 9.08
CA GLU A 152 -6.48 -7.56 9.53
C GLU A 152 -7.75 -7.60 10.40
N ASP A 153 -8.12 -6.46 11.01
CA ASP A 153 -9.34 -6.25 11.79
C ASP A 153 -9.68 -4.74 11.88
N ALA A 154 -10.87 -4.35 11.41
CA ALA A 154 -11.43 -3.01 11.53
C ALA A 154 -12.95 -3.04 11.30
N SER A 155 -13.69 -2.06 11.84
CA SER A 155 -15.12 -1.88 11.51
C SER A 155 -15.34 -1.47 10.06
N ASP A 156 -14.39 -0.72 9.49
CA ASP A 156 -14.44 -0.18 8.13
C ASP A 156 -13.10 -0.44 7.39
N PRO A 157 -12.77 -1.71 7.10
CA PRO A 157 -11.46 -2.10 6.60
C PRO A 157 -11.08 -1.48 5.25
N LEU A 158 -12.03 -1.16 4.36
CA LEU A 158 -11.71 -0.45 3.10
C LEU A 158 -11.38 1.02 3.30
N VAL A 159 -12.02 1.68 4.28
CA VAL A 159 -11.66 3.06 4.65
C VAL A 159 -10.23 3.08 5.18
N GLU A 160 -9.90 2.14 6.06
CA GLU A 160 -8.57 2.00 6.61
C GLU A 160 -7.53 1.61 5.54
N LEU A 161 -7.85 0.66 4.66
CA LEU A 161 -6.96 0.25 3.57
C LEU A 161 -6.66 1.41 2.61
N ARG A 162 -7.66 2.28 2.34
CA ARG A 162 -7.48 3.50 1.53
C ARG A 162 -6.58 4.51 2.23
N ARG A 163 -6.75 4.70 3.54
CA ARG A 163 -5.87 5.53 4.36
C ARG A 163 -4.41 5.04 4.29
N LEU A 164 -4.19 3.73 4.46
CA LEU A 164 -2.87 3.11 4.32
C LEU A 164 -2.28 3.27 2.92
N LEU A 165 -3.11 3.19 1.86
CA LEU A 165 -2.67 3.42 0.49
C LEU A 165 -2.21 4.86 0.27
N HIS A 166 -2.93 5.84 0.82
CA HIS A 166 -2.50 7.24 0.78
C HIS A 166 -1.17 7.45 1.52
N ILE A 167 -1.00 6.84 2.70
CA ILE A 167 0.27 6.85 3.45
C ILE A 167 1.41 6.22 2.65
N LYS A 168 1.20 5.05 2.03
CA LYS A 168 2.22 4.41 1.18
C LYS A 168 2.66 5.32 0.04
N ARG A 169 1.71 5.97 -0.65
CA ARG A 169 1.98 6.93 -1.73
C ARG A 169 2.69 8.18 -1.23
N ALA A 170 2.37 8.64 -0.01
CA ALA A 170 3.09 9.75 0.60
C ALA A 170 4.57 9.40 0.85
N TYR A 171 4.86 8.20 1.38
CA TYR A 171 6.25 7.72 1.51
C TYR A 171 6.96 7.56 0.17
N GLU A 172 6.28 7.09 -0.87
CA GLU A 172 6.85 7.02 -2.23
C GLU A 172 7.21 8.40 -2.78
N ALA A 173 6.32 9.38 -2.59
CA ALA A 173 6.56 10.76 -2.98
C ALA A 173 7.72 11.39 -2.19
N ASP A 174 7.77 11.19 -0.87
CA ASP A 174 8.87 11.69 -0.01
C ASP A 174 10.21 11.04 -0.39
N SER A 175 10.24 9.71 -0.59
CA SER A 175 11.45 9.01 -1.06
C SER A 175 11.90 9.47 -2.45
N ALA A 176 10.96 9.87 -3.31
CA ALA A 176 11.28 10.46 -4.60
C ALA A 176 11.83 11.88 -4.47
N ALA A 177 11.35 12.65 -3.49
CA ALA A 177 11.89 13.96 -3.17
C ALA A 177 13.38 13.86 -2.76
N ASP A 178 13.72 12.92 -1.88
CA ASP A 178 15.10 12.72 -1.43
C ASP A 178 16.04 12.41 -2.61
N ARG A 179 15.64 11.53 -3.53
CA ARG A 179 16.42 11.23 -4.75
C ARG A 179 16.60 12.44 -5.67
N LEU A 180 15.57 13.28 -5.79
CA LEU A 180 15.64 14.50 -6.60
C LEU A 180 16.59 15.52 -5.96
N GLU A 181 16.54 15.64 -4.63
CA GLU A 181 17.44 16.50 -3.86
C GLU A 181 18.90 16.04 -3.97
N GLU A 182 19.17 14.73 -3.84
CA GLU A 182 20.49 14.13 -4.08
C GLU A 182 20.99 14.38 -5.52
N GLY A 183 20.07 14.38 -6.49
CA GLY A 183 20.34 14.73 -7.89
C GLY A 183 20.50 16.23 -8.16
N GLY A 184 20.28 17.09 -7.15
CA GLY A 184 20.40 18.55 -7.25
C GLY A 184 19.15 19.29 -7.71
N ASP A 185 18.04 18.59 -8.01
CA ASP A 185 16.76 19.20 -8.44
C ASP A 185 15.87 19.53 -7.23
N LYS A 186 16.24 20.60 -6.54
CA LYS A 186 15.58 21.05 -5.30
C LYS A 186 14.12 21.46 -5.50
N ASP A 187 13.77 22.01 -6.66
CA ASP A 187 12.40 22.46 -6.94
C ASP A 187 11.47 21.27 -7.17
N ALA A 188 11.91 20.26 -7.93
CA ALA A 188 11.15 19.02 -8.09
C ALA A 188 11.03 18.25 -6.78
N ALA A 189 12.09 18.23 -5.96
CA ALA A 189 12.06 17.64 -4.62
C ALA A 189 11.00 18.31 -3.74
N LEU A 190 10.95 19.65 -3.71
CA LEU A 190 9.94 20.40 -2.96
C LEU A 190 8.51 20.09 -3.45
N HIS A 191 8.31 19.94 -4.76
CA HIS A 191 7.01 19.56 -5.31
C HIS A 191 6.57 18.18 -4.82
N LYS A 192 7.45 17.18 -4.87
CA LYS A 192 7.18 15.82 -4.38
C LYS A 192 6.90 15.77 -2.88
N ARG A 193 7.63 16.58 -2.12
CA ARG A 193 7.46 16.70 -0.67
C ARG A 193 6.11 17.33 -0.30
N ARG A 194 5.63 18.31 -1.08
CA ARG A 194 4.26 18.85 -0.97
C ARG A 194 3.20 17.82 -1.32
N GLU A 195 3.40 17.06 -2.40
CA GLU A 195 2.51 15.96 -2.79
C GLU A 195 2.35 14.95 -1.65
N ALA A 196 3.46 14.55 -1.00
CA ALA A 196 3.43 13.65 0.15
C ALA A 196 2.56 14.17 1.30
N MET A 197 2.70 15.45 1.68
CA MET A 197 1.91 16.07 2.74
C MET A 197 0.42 16.23 2.41
N VAL A 198 0.07 16.36 1.12
CA VAL A 198 -1.32 16.39 0.65
C VAL A 198 -1.94 14.99 0.68
N LEU A 199 -1.16 13.96 0.33
CA LEU A 199 -1.61 12.57 0.32
C LEU A 199 -1.89 12.06 1.74
N ALA A 200 -1.01 12.34 2.70
CA ALA A 200 -1.13 11.88 4.08
C ALA A 200 -1.05 13.06 5.07
N PRO A 201 -2.07 13.94 5.13
CA PRO A 201 -2.05 15.11 6.00
C PRO A 201 -1.97 14.76 7.49
N GLU A 202 -2.37 13.55 7.89
CA GLU A 202 -2.26 13.03 9.24
C GLU A 202 -0.82 12.67 9.66
N MET A 203 0.07 12.46 8.70
CA MET A 203 1.48 12.16 8.98
C MET A 203 2.24 13.43 9.31
N VAL A 204 2.29 13.72 10.60
CA VAL A 204 2.95 14.89 11.16
C VAL A 204 4.47 14.83 10.92
N GLU A 205 5.02 13.62 10.90
CA GLU A 205 6.42 13.29 10.61
C GLU A 205 6.88 13.94 9.29
N LEU A 206 6.04 13.88 8.25
CA LEU A 206 6.39 14.43 6.94
C LEU A 206 6.65 15.93 7.01
N ARG A 207 5.88 16.67 7.82
CA ARG A 207 6.10 18.11 8.02
C ARG A 207 7.41 18.39 8.74
N PHE A 208 7.73 17.60 9.76
CA PHE A 208 8.97 17.74 10.50
C PHE A 208 10.19 17.54 9.59
N TRP A 209 10.27 16.40 8.89
CA TRP A 209 11.41 16.09 8.01
C TRP A 209 11.52 17.07 6.85
N SER A 210 10.38 17.48 6.28
CA SER A 210 10.35 18.50 5.24
C SER A 210 10.86 19.84 5.71
N GLY A 211 10.43 20.26 6.91
CA GLY A 211 10.87 21.51 7.49
C GLY A 211 12.37 21.50 7.82
N LEU A 212 12.90 20.36 8.26
CA LEU A 212 14.32 20.19 8.53
C LEU A 212 15.17 20.30 7.26
N SER A 213 14.82 19.56 6.19
CA SER A 213 15.51 19.65 4.89
C SER A 213 15.47 21.08 4.32
N MET A 214 14.32 21.77 4.42
CA MET A 214 14.23 23.19 4.02
C MET A 214 15.15 24.09 4.85
N ALA A 215 15.27 23.86 6.15
CA ALA A 215 16.15 24.62 7.02
C ALA A 215 17.64 24.38 6.69
N GLU A 216 18.04 23.12 6.46
CA GLU A 216 19.38 22.73 5.98
C GLU A 216 19.72 23.39 4.64
N ALA A 217 18.73 23.52 3.75
CA ALA A 217 18.85 24.20 2.47
C ALA A 217 18.86 25.74 2.57
N GLY A 218 18.87 26.32 3.78
CA GLY A 218 18.91 27.76 4.04
C GLY A 218 17.55 28.46 4.05
N ARG A 219 16.44 27.74 3.84
CA ARG A 219 15.07 28.28 3.87
C ARG A 219 14.48 28.19 5.28
N LEU A 220 15.21 28.74 6.23
CA LEU A 220 15.02 28.52 7.66
C LEU A 220 13.61 28.88 8.16
N ASP A 221 13.05 30.03 7.73
CA ASP A 221 11.73 30.47 8.19
C ASP A 221 10.59 29.58 7.66
N GLU A 222 10.71 29.11 6.42
CA GLU A 222 9.74 28.18 5.85
C GLU A 222 9.83 26.81 6.50
N GLY A 223 11.06 26.34 6.75
CA GLY A 223 11.30 25.10 7.45
C GLY A 223 10.74 25.10 8.87
N CYS A 224 11.01 26.18 9.63
CA CYS A 224 10.52 26.34 10.99
C CYS A 224 8.98 26.39 11.06
N ARG A 225 8.29 26.93 10.04
CA ARG A 225 6.81 26.88 10.00
C ARG A 225 6.29 25.44 9.97
N LEU A 226 6.87 24.57 9.13
CA LEU A 226 6.47 23.16 9.06
C LEU A 226 6.84 22.39 10.34
N ILE A 227 8.00 22.66 10.92
CA ILE A 227 8.40 22.07 12.20
C ILE A 227 7.47 22.51 13.33
N ALA A 228 7.04 23.78 13.35
CA ALA A 228 6.08 24.29 14.33
C ALA A 228 4.72 23.60 14.22
N GLU A 229 4.21 23.38 12.99
CA GLU A 229 3.00 22.59 12.76
C GLU A 229 3.14 21.17 13.33
N ALA A 230 4.32 20.56 13.18
CA ALA A 230 4.59 19.24 13.74
C ALA A 230 4.64 19.23 15.28
N ALA A 231 5.39 20.17 15.87
CA ALA A 231 5.52 20.33 17.30
C ALA A 231 4.19 20.65 17.99
N ALA A 232 3.30 21.40 17.32
CA ALA A 232 1.96 21.70 17.82
C ALA A 232 1.10 20.44 18.02
N LYS A 233 1.33 19.38 17.24
CA LYS A 233 0.67 18.07 17.43
C LYS A 233 1.37 17.20 18.46
N ASN A 234 2.70 17.26 18.51
CA ASN A 234 3.49 16.52 19.49
C ASN A 234 4.81 17.26 19.78
N GLN A 235 4.92 17.83 20.98
CA GLN A 235 6.11 18.60 21.40
C GLN A 235 7.41 17.78 21.41
N ARG A 236 7.34 16.43 21.39
CA ARG A 236 8.52 15.56 21.26
C ARG A 236 9.28 15.77 19.94
N TRP A 237 8.67 16.41 18.93
CA TRP A 237 9.39 16.78 17.71
C TRP A 237 10.53 17.77 17.95
N ILE A 238 10.43 18.63 18.97
CA ILE A 238 11.53 19.53 19.35
C ILE A 238 12.71 18.73 19.91
N GLU A 239 12.42 17.73 20.74
CA GLU A 239 13.43 16.81 21.28
C GLU A 239 14.15 16.02 20.17
N THR A 240 13.47 15.70 19.06
CA THR A 240 14.09 15.06 17.90
C THR A 240 15.24 15.90 17.33
N ILE A 241 15.12 17.23 17.28
CA ILE A 241 16.17 18.14 16.77
C ILE A 241 17.46 17.95 17.58
N ARG A 242 17.36 17.96 18.91
CA ARG A 242 18.50 17.77 19.82
C ARG A 242 19.16 16.40 19.65
N ARG A 243 18.34 15.36 19.45
CA ARG A 243 18.85 14.00 19.20
C ARG A 243 19.59 13.90 17.86
N LEU A 244 19.16 14.64 16.85
CA LEU A 244 19.83 14.67 15.56
C LEU A 244 21.21 15.35 15.65
N VAL A 245 21.37 16.37 16.49
CA VAL A 245 22.69 16.95 16.81
C VAL A 245 23.59 15.93 17.48
N ALA A 246 23.07 15.18 18.47
CA ALA A 246 23.85 14.19 19.21
C ALA A 246 24.39 13.03 18.36
N VAL A 247 23.80 12.79 17.18
CA VAL A 247 24.26 11.80 16.19
C VAL A 247 24.86 12.45 14.94
N GLU A 248 25.20 13.75 15.02
CA GLU A 248 25.85 14.52 13.96
C GLU A 248 25.08 14.55 12.63
N ARG A 249 23.75 14.36 12.67
CA ARG A 249 22.91 14.42 11.46
C ARG A 249 22.64 15.86 11.02
N ILE A 250 22.64 16.80 11.97
CA ILE A 250 22.55 18.24 11.77
C ILE A 250 23.53 18.95 12.71
N THR A 251 23.92 20.19 12.40
CA THR A 251 24.84 20.95 13.24
C THR A 251 24.13 21.58 14.44
N ALA A 252 24.90 21.86 15.51
CA ALA A 252 24.38 22.56 16.69
C ALA A 252 23.87 23.97 16.33
N GLU A 253 24.55 24.66 15.42
CA GLU A 253 24.15 26.01 14.98
C GLU A 253 22.79 26.00 14.27
N LEU A 254 22.52 24.99 13.43
CA LEU A 254 21.23 24.86 12.78
C LEU A 254 20.13 24.54 13.79
N ALA A 255 20.40 23.64 14.74
CA ALA A 255 19.46 23.31 15.80
C ALA A 255 19.10 24.54 16.64
N ASP A 256 20.09 25.32 17.09
CA ASP A 256 19.89 26.56 17.85
C ASP A 256 19.07 27.57 17.03
N ALA A 257 19.36 27.71 15.74
CA ALA A 257 18.65 28.62 14.85
C ALA A 257 17.17 28.23 14.65
N ILE A 258 16.87 26.92 14.62
CA ILE A 258 15.51 26.38 14.59
C ILE A 258 14.82 26.60 15.94
N GLU A 259 15.44 26.21 17.06
CA GLU A 259 14.87 26.37 18.41
C GLU A 259 14.55 27.84 18.74
N ALA A 260 15.40 28.78 18.32
CA ALA A 260 15.18 30.20 18.48
C ALA A 260 13.92 30.71 17.74
N ARG A 261 13.57 30.11 16.60
CA ARG A 261 12.37 30.46 15.81
C ARG A 261 11.10 29.77 16.29
N LEU A 262 11.24 28.59 16.87
CA LEU A 262 10.12 27.82 17.43
C LEU A 262 9.73 28.30 18.82
N SER A 263 10.64 28.97 19.53
CA SER A 263 10.33 29.60 20.81
C SER A 263 9.26 30.68 20.61
N PRO A 264 8.15 30.66 21.37
CA PRO A 264 7.19 31.75 21.32
C PRO A 264 7.97 33.02 21.66
N ALA A 265 7.88 34.05 20.81
CA ALA A 265 8.52 35.33 21.08
C ALA A 265 8.09 35.80 22.48
N SER A 266 8.97 35.66 23.47
CA SER A 266 8.77 36.27 24.77
C SER A 266 8.51 37.74 24.53
N SER A 267 7.32 38.20 24.92
CA SER A 267 7.10 39.53 25.47
C SER A 267 7.94 40.63 24.81
N ARG A 268 7.55 41.06 23.60
CA ARG A 268 7.84 42.46 23.25
C ARG A 268 6.92 43.30 24.13
N LEU A 269 7.56 43.89 25.13
CA LEU A 269 7.11 44.92 26.07
C LEU A 269 5.99 45.82 25.51
#